data_AF-A0A9Y2F4B8-F1
#
_entry.id   AF-A0A9Y2F4B8-F1
#
_cell.length_a   1.000
_cell.length_b   1.000
_cell.length_c   1.000
_cell.angle_alpha   90.00
_cell.angle_beta   90.00
_cell.angle_gamma   90.00
#
_symmetry.space_group_name_H-M   'P 1'
#
loop_
_entity.id
_entity.type
_entity.pdbx_description
1 polymer ?
#
loop_
_entity_poly.entity_id
_entity_poly.type
_entity_poly.pdbx_seq_one_letter_code
_entity_poly.pdbx_strand_id
1 'polypeptide(L)'
;MNETTHRFMAAGPVAADPKGLALLSAITAAEIWASASPAQARGFYMAVGRRLAAAQPMDEATDLALLATRANMLWAALDWGHVDLHMEDQGIAIRHEGLPQALDGDVDGHWREIVSSVLEGVYDAWFRALGSGATLMTRTVDFNGGTLDLWHGH
;
A
#
# COMPACT_ATOMS: atom_id res chain seq x y z
N MET A 1 39.53 -31.52 -24.23
CA MET A 1 38.18 -31.72 -24.78
C MET A 1 37.64 -33.01 -24.17
N ASN A 2 36.62 -32.90 -23.32
CA ASN A 2 35.66 -33.96 -23.02
C ASN A 2 34.38 -33.32 -22.48
N GLU A 3 33.33 -33.44 -23.29
CA GLU A 3 31.94 -33.04 -23.04
C GLU A 3 31.31 -33.98 -22.00
N THR A 4 31.29 -33.65 -20.71
CA THR A 4 30.31 -34.30 -19.80
C THR A 4 30.00 -33.63 -18.46
N THR A 5 30.32 -32.35 -18.23
CA THR A 5 29.78 -31.67 -17.02
C THR A 5 29.53 -30.17 -17.19
N HIS A 6 29.20 -29.74 -18.40
CA HIS A 6 28.48 -28.47 -18.63
C HIS A 6 26.98 -28.66 -18.35
N ARG A 7 26.59 -29.06 -17.13
CA ARG A 7 25.18 -28.97 -16.71
C ARG A 7 24.97 -29.00 -15.20
N PHE A 8 25.58 -28.06 -14.52
CA PHE A 8 25.00 -27.48 -13.31
C PHE A 8 25.20 -25.97 -13.41
N MET A 9 24.48 -25.35 -14.36
CA MET A 9 24.12 -23.96 -14.16
C MET A 9 23.35 -23.93 -12.85
N ALA A 10 23.91 -23.25 -11.84
CA ALA A 10 23.17 -22.90 -10.64
C ALA A 10 21.85 -22.31 -11.10
N ALA A 11 20.75 -23.03 -10.85
CA ALA A 11 19.42 -22.49 -11.05
C ALA A 11 19.40 -21.18 -10.27
N GLY A 12 19.16 -20.07 -10.96
CA GLY A 12 18.92 -18.80 -10.29
C GLY A 12 17.82 -18.99 -9.23
N PRO A 13 17.72 -18.10 -8.23
CA PRO A 13 16.71 -18.23 -7.20
C PRO A 13 15.34 -18.43 -7.84
N VAL A 14 14.71 -19.57 -7.57
CA VAL A 14 13.34 -19.85 -8.01
C VAL A 14 12.46 -18.85 -7.27
N ALA A 15 11.79 -17.96 -8.01
CA ALA A 15 10.84 -17.04 -7.43
C ALA A 15 9.74 -17.84 -6.72
N ALA A 16 9.40 -17.44 -5.49
CA ALA A 16 8.32 -18.08 -4.75
C ALA A 16 6.98 -17.93 -5.48
N ASP A 17 6.12 -18.94 -5.38
CA ASP A 17 4.74 -18.85 -5.87
C ASP A 17 4.03 -17.67 -5.18
N PRO A 18 3.43 -16.71 -5.92
CA PRO A 18 2.66 -15.61 -5.34
C PRO A 18 1.63 -16.04 -4.30
N LYS A 19 1.02 -17.22 -4.46
CA LYS A 19 0.06 -17.76 -3.48
C LYS A 19 0.71 -18.07 -2.13
N GLY A 20 1.94 -18.60 -2.15
CA GLY A 20 2.69 -18.87 -0.92
C GLY A 20 3.04 -17.58 -0.18
N LEU A 21 3.39 -16.53 -0.93
CA LEU A 21 3.68 -15.20 -0.36
C LEU A 21 2.42 -14.51 0.18
N ALA A 22 1.27 -14.67 -0.49
CA ALA A 22 -0.02 -14.16 -0.03
C ALA A 22 -0.44 -14.84 1.28
N LEU A 23 -0.37 -16.18 1.33
CA LEU A 23 -0.69 -16.94 2.53
C LEU A 23 0.21 -16.54 3.72
N LEU A 24 1.52 -16.39 3.49
CA LEU A 24 2.45 -15.93 4.54
C LEU A 24 2.07 -14.54 5.04
N SER A 25 1.72 -13.62 4.13
CA SER A 25 1.26 -12.28 4.48
C SER A 25 -0.02 -12.31 5.32
N ALA A 26 -0.99 -13.15 4.93
CA ALA A 26 -2.26 -13.31 5.64
C ALA A 26 -2.06 -13.87 7.07
N ILE A 27 -1.26 -14.92 7.22
CA ILE A 27 -0.99 -15.53 8.53
C ILE A 27 -0.19 -14.55 9.43
N THR A 28 0.75 -13.81 8.86
CA THR A 28 1.48 -12.77 9.59
C THR A 28 0.52 -11.69 10.09
N ALA A 29 -0.44 -11.29 9.26
CA ALA A 29 -1.44 -10.31 9.65
C ALA A 29 -2.34 -10.78 10.79
N ALA A 30 -2.82 -12.02 10.71
CA ALA A 30 -3.60 -12.64 11.77
C ALA A 30 -2.83 -12.66 13.10
N GLU A 31 -1.55 -13.03 13.08
CA GLU A 31 -0.71 -13.05 14.28
C GLU A 31 -0.51 -11.65 14.90
N ILE A 32 -0.31 -10.61 14.07
CA ILE A 32 -0.20 -9.24 14.58
C ILE A 32 -1.51 -8.83 15.26
N TRP A 33 -2.66 -9.20 14.70
CA TRP A 33 -3.97 -8.81 15.24
C TRP A 33 -4.33 -9.61 16.50
N ALA A 34 -3.86 -10.85 16.61
CA ALA A 34 -4.01 -11.67 17.79
C ALA A 34 -3.13 -11.21 18.97
N SER A 35 -1.97 -10.59 18.68
CA SER A 35 -0.96 -10.24 19.69
C SER A 35 -0.92 -8.76 20.09
N ALA A 36 -1.47 -7.86 19.26
CA ALA A 36 -1.46 -6.42 19.48
C ALA A 36 -2.86 -5.87 19.78
N SER A 37 -2.93 -4.72 20.47
CA SER A 37 -4.18 -3.96 20.51
C SER A 37 -4.56 -3.45 19.11
N PRO A 38 -5.84 -3.19 18.80
CA PRO A 38 -6.27 -2.68 17.50
C PRO A 38 -5.53 -1.41 17.04
N ALA A 39 -5.19 -0.53 17.98
CA ALA A 39 -4.43 0.69 17.70
C ALA A 39 -2.96 0.42 17.33
N GLN A 40 -2.31 -0.53 18.02
CA GLN A 40 -0.93 -0.93 17.72
C GLN A 40 -0.85 -1.65 16.37
N ALA A 41 -1.79 -2.56 16.14
CA ALA A 41 -2.04 -3.22 14.88
C ALA A 41 -2.14 -2.20 13.72
N ARG A 42 -3.14 -1.30 13.78
CA ARG A 42 -3.32 -0.24 12.77
C ARG A 42 -2.05 0.61 12.58
N GLY A 43 -1.40 1.00 13.68
CA GLY A 43 -0.16 1.78 13.66
C GLY A 43 0.98 1.08 12.93
N PHE A 44 1.07 -0.26 13.05
CA PHE A 44 2.04 -1.06 12.32
C PHE A 44 1.80 -0.98 10.80
N TYR A 45 0.57 -1.19 10.32
CA TYR A 45 0.31 -1.09 8.88
C TYR A 45 0.39 0.32 8.32
N MET A 46 0.07 1.35 9.12
CA MET A 46 0.42 2.72 8.73
C MET A 46 1.93 2.90 8.55
N ALA A 47 2.76 2.29 9.41
CA ALA A 47 4.21 2.34 9.26
C ALA A 47 4.69 1.56 8.02
N VAL A 48 4.06 0.43 7.68
CA VAL A 48 4.28 -0.26 6.40
C VAL A 48 3.94 0.67 5.22
N GLY A 49 2.82 1.38 5.29
CA GLY A 49 2.43 2.39 4.31
C GLY A 49 3.49 3.48 4.13
N ARG A 50 3.98 4.07 5.23
CA ARG A 50 5.08 5.06 5.17
C ARG A 50 6.34 4.49 4.50
N ARG A 51 6.65 3.22 4.74
CA ARG A 51 7.79 2.54 4.11
C ARG A 51 7.57 2.34 2.60
N LEU A 52 6.35 2.01 2.19
CA LEU A 52 5.99 1.92 0.77
C LEU A 52 6.05 3.31 0.10
N ALA A 53 5.58 4.35 0.77
CA ALA A 53 5.67 5.73 0.29
C ALA A 53 7.12 6.14 -0.01
N ALA A 54 8.06 5.73 0.83
CA ALA A 54 9.49 6.01 0.65
C ALA A 54 10.11 5.28 -0.57
N ALA A 55 9.48 4.21 -1.07
CA ALA A 55 9.91 3.54 -2.29
C ALA A 55 9.52 4.31 -3.57
N GLN A 56 8.55 5.23 -3.48
CA GLN A 56 8.18 6.18 -4.54
C GLN A 56 8.14 7.60 -3.97
N PRO A 57 9.30 8.29 -3.89
CA PRO A 57 9.35 9.68 -3.44
C PRO A 57 8.55 10.63 -4.35
N MET A 58 7.92 11.63 -3.73
CA MET A 58 7.07 12.63 -4.40
C MET A 58 7.68 14.04 -4.39
N ASP A 59 8.97 14.16 -4.09
CA ASP A 59 9.73 15.41 -3.96
C ASP A 59 9.70 16.30 -5.23
N GLU A 60 9.48 15.70 -6.41
CA GLU A 60 9.35 16.43 -7.68
C GLU A 60 7.90 16.80 -8.04
N ALA A 61 6.90 16.37 -7.26
CA ALA A 61 5.50 16.67 -7.57
C ALA A 61 5.16 18.13 -7.21
N THR A 62 5.04 18.98 -8.21
CA THR A 62 4.75 20.42 -8.04
C THR A 62 3.25 20.74 -7.92
N ASP A 63 2.39 19.80 -8.30
CA ASP A 63 0.94 19.92 -8.22
C ASP A 63 0.28 18.56 -7.99
N LEU A 64 -1.04 18.60 -7.75
CA LEU A 64 -1.84 17.42 -7.44
C LEU A 64 -1.96 16.46 -8.65
N ALA A 65 -1.87 16.97 -9.88
CA ALA A 65 -1.95 16.16 -11.09
C ALA A 65 -0.68 15.34 -11.31
N LEU A 66 0.50 15.93 -11.08
CA LEU A 66 1.78 15.24 -11.12
C LEU A 66 1.91 14.24 -9.97
N LEU A 67 1.41 14.59 -8.78
CA LEU A 67 1.31 13.65 -7.65
C LEU A 67 0.48 12.41 -8.02
N ALA A 68 -0.74 12.62 -8.55
CA ALA A 68 -1.61 11.52 -8.98
C ALA A 68 -0.94 10.67 -10.08
N THR A 69 -0.27 11.31 -11.04
CA THR A 69 0.47 10.61 -12.10
C THR A 69 1.56 9.68 -11.52
N ARG A 70 2.39 10.18 -10.60
CA ARG A 70 3.46 9.39 -9.97
C ARG A 70 2.92 8.30 -9.05
N ALA A 71 1.84 8.57 -8.33
CA ALA A 71 1.15 7.58 -7.51
C ALA A 71 0.60 6.44 -8.38
N ASN A 72 -0.05 6.77 -9.49
CA ASN A 72 -0.61 5.79 -10.43
C ASN A 72 0.46 4.94 -11.12
N MET A 73 1.69 5.43 -11.30
CA MET A 73 2.81 4.58 -11.74
C MET A 73 3.14 3.48 -10.73
N LEU A 74 3.13 3.80 -9.42
CA LEU A 74 3.34 2.82 -8.36
C LEU A 74 2.19 1.82 -8.31
N TRP A 75 0.94 2.32 -8.34
CA TRP A 75 -0.25 1.47 -8.24
C TRP A 75 -0.39 0.52 -9.42
N ALA A 76 -0.07 0.98 -10.64
CA ALA A 76 -0.01 0.10 -11.81
C ALA A 76 1.08 -0.98 -11.67
N ALA A 77 2.25 -0.65 -11.11
CA ALA A 77 3.33 -1.61 -10.91
C ALA A 77 3.00 -2.68 -9.84
N LEU A 78 2.11 -2.36 -8.90
CA LEU A 78 1.67 -3.26 -7.83
C LEU A 78 0.37 -4.00 -8.16
N ASP A 79 -0.29 -3.67 -9.26
CA ASP A 79 -1.66 -4.11 -9.58
C ASP A 79 -2.66 -3.71 -8.47
N TRP A 80 -2.50 -2.51 -7.92
CA TRP A 80 -3.34 -1.96 -6.85
C TRP A 80 -4.36 -0.94 -7.36
N GLY A 81 -4.53 -0.83 -8.67
CA GLY A 81 -5.50 0.06 -9.28
C GLY A 81 -4.95 1.46 -9.56
N HIS A 82 -5.75 2.48 -9.29
CA HIS A 82 -5.44 3.88 -9.56
C HIS A 82 -6.07 4.81 -8.51
N VAL A 83 -5.62 6.06 -8.51
CA VAL A 83 -6.11 7.13 -7.63
C VAL A 83 -6.43 8.38 -8.43
N ASP A 84 -7.55 8.99 -8.06
CA ASP A 84 -7.89 10.37 -8.37
C ASP A 84 -7.80 11.23 -7.11
N LEU A 85 -7.23 12.41 -7.26
CA LEU A 85 -7.01 13.38 -6.19
C LEU A 85 -7.76 14.67 -6.51
N HIS A 86 -8.60 15.12 -5.59
CA HIS A 86 -9.38 16.35 -5.74
C HIS A 86 -9.08 17.30 -4.59
N MET A 87 -8.67 18.52 -4.94
CA MET A 87 -8.53 19.60 -3.98
C MET A 87 -9.93 20.10 -3.60
N GLU A 88 -10.19 20.17 -2.31
CA GLU A 88 -11.45 20.64 -1.72
C GLU A 88 -11.15 21.79 -0.74
N ASP A 89 -12.17 22.53 -0.31
CA ASP A 89 -11.99 23.76 0.49
C ASP A 89 -11.21 23.55 1.81
N GLN A 90 -11.25 22.34 2.39
CA GLN A 90 -10.68 22.02 3.70
C GLN A 90 -9.69 20.85 3.67
N GLY A 91 -9.27 20.42 2.48
CA GLY A 91 -8.42 19.24 2.36
C GLY A 91 -8.36 18.66 0.96
N ILE A 92 -7.97 17.40 0.88
CA ILE A 92 -7.84 16.65 -0.36
C ILE A 92 -8.68 15.39 -0.23
N ALA A 93 -9.64 15.25 -1.13
CA ALA A 93 -10.36 14.00 -1.34
C ALA A 93 -9.49 13.06 -2.19
N ILE A 94 -9.38 11.82 -1.74
CA ILE A 94 -8.53 10.79 -2.35
C ILE A 94 -9.44 9.61 -2.65
N ARG A 95 -9.64 9.31 -3.93
CA ARG A 95 -10.45 8.18 -4.36
C ARG A 95 -9.54 7.14 -4.99
N HIS A 96 -9.32 6.02 -4.30
CA HIS A 96 -8.48 4.92 -4.77
C HIS A 96 -9.36 3.77 -5.26
N GLU A 97 -9.30 3.43 -6.54
CA GLU A 97 -10.16 2.44 -7.18
C GLU A 97 -9.37 1.30 -7.80
N GLY A 98 -9.93 0.10 -7.77
CA GLY A 98 -9.32 -1.09 -8.36
C GLY A 98 -8.40 -1.84 -7.41
N LEU A 99 -8.58 -1.67 -6.10
CA LEU A 99 -7.86 -2.47 -5.11
C LEU A 99 -8.31 -3.94 -5.17
N PRO A 100 -7.40 -4.88 -4.88
CA PRO A 100 -7.78 -6.25 -4.56
C PRO A 100 -8.88 -6.26 -3.49
N GLN A 101 -9.85 -7.15 -3.62
CA GLN A 101 -10.98 -7.22 -2.67
C GLN A 101 -10.70 -8.18 -1.51
N ALA A 102 -9.69 -9.03 -1.63
CA ALA A 102 -9.28 -9.98 -0.62
C ALA A 102 -7.77 -10.28 -0.76
N LEU A 103 -7.19 -10.76 0.34
CA LEU A 103 -5.87 -11.37 0.35
C LEU A 103 -6.05 -12.89 0.42
N ASP A 104 -5.43 -13.63 -0.48
CA ASP A 104 -5.49 -15.10 -0.46
C ASP A 104 -4.99 -15.65 0.88
N GLY A 105 -5.83 -16.45 1.54
CA GLY A 105 -5.54 -17.03 2.85
C GLY A 105 -5.93 -16.16 4.05
N ASP A 106 -6.49 -14.97 3.83
CA ASP A 106 -7.04 -14.11 4.89
C ASP A 106 -8.40 -14.63 5.39
N VAL A 107 -8.35 -15.63 6.26
CA VAL A 107 -9.53 -16.28 6.85
C VAL A 107 -10.25 -15.39 7.85
N ASP A 108 -9.53 -14.47 8.48
CA ASP A 108 -10.06 -13.57 9.53
C ASP A 108 -10.57 -12.23 8.96
N GLY A 109 -10.45 -12.03 7.64
CA GLY A 109 -11.01 -10.90 6.91
C GLY A 109 -10.33 -9.57 7.22
N HIS A 110 -9.04 -9.57 7.56
CA HIS A 110 -8.27 -8.38 7.93
C HIS A 110 -7.85 -7.51 6.74
N TRP A 111 -8.00 -8.00 5.51
CA TRP A 111 -7.52 -7.33 4.30
C TRP A 111 -7.99 -5.88 4.20
N ARG A 112 -9.27 -5.61 4.52
CA ARG A 112 -9.82 -4.26 4.48
C ARG A 112 -9.07 -3.32 5.42
N GLU A 113 -8.86 -3.72 6.66
CA GLU A 113 -8.16 -2.92 7.67
C GLU A 113 -6.68 -2.75 7.32
N ILE A 114 -6.05 -3.80 6.78
CA ILE A 114 -4.66 -3.79 6.32
C ILE A 114 -4.50 -2.75 5.21
N VAL A 115 -5.23 -2.91 4.11
CA VAL A 115 -5.07 -2.06 2.92
C VAL A 115 -5.45 -0.61 3.22
N SER A 116 -6.48 -0.38 4.03
CA SER A 116 -6.87 0.96 4.47
C SER A 116 -5.76 1.63 5.28
N SER A 117 -5.19 0.92 6.27
CA SER A 117 -4.11 1.46 7.11
C SER A 117 -2.82 1.70 6.33
N VAL A 118 -2.49 0.80 5.38
CA VAL A 118 -1.33 0.98 4.49
C VAL A 118 -1.53 2.21 3.62
N LEU A 119 -2.67 2.36 2.94
CA LEU A 119 -2.90 3.48 2.04
C LEU A 119 -3.03 4.82 2.77
N GLU A 120 -3.65 4.87 3.96
CA GLU A 120 -3.57 6.06 4.81
C GLU A 120 -2.12 6.44 5.10
N GLY A 121 -1.29 5.47 5.49
CA GLY A 121 0.13 5.70 5.78
C GLY A 121 0.93 6.17 4.57
N VAL A 122 0.61 5.67 3.37
CA VAL A 122 1.24 6.12 2.12
C VAL A 122 0.87 7.57 1.81
N TYR A 123 -0.42 7.87 1.73
CA TYR A 123 -0.89 9.20 1.35
C TYR A 123 -0.52 10.25 2.39
N ASP A 124 -0.66 9.94 3.68
CA ASP A 124 -0.21 10.83 4.76
C ASP A 124 1.28 11.18 4.61
N ALA A 125 2.14 10.18 4.35
CA ALA A 125 3.58 10.40 4.16
C ALA A 125 3.89 11.28 2.94
N TRP A 126 3.23 11.04 1.80
CA TRP A 126 3.44 11.84 0.60
C TRP A 126 2.98 13.29 0.78
N PHE A 127 1.80 13.53 1.34
CA PHE A 127 1.35 14.90 1.63
C PHE A 127 2.25 15.60 2.65
N ARG A 128 2.74 14.87 3.67
CA ARG A 128 3.69 15.42 4.64
C ARG A 128 5.00 15.84 3.98
N ALA A 129 5.52 15.03 3.05
CA ALA A 129 6.74 15.33 2.31
C ALA A 129 6.58 16.56 1.39
N LEU A 130 5.37 16.80 0.90
CA LEU A 130 4.99 17.98 0.12
C LEU A 130 4.64 19.22 0.96
N GLY A 131 4.81 19.14 2.29
CA GLY A 131 4.65 20.27 3.20
C GLY A 131 3.28 20.41 3.85
N SER A 132 2.46 19.34 3.88
CA SER A 132 1.21 19.37 4.64
C SER A 132 1.45 19.65 6.13
N GLY A 133 0.57 20.47 6.71
CA GLY A 133 0.72 20.96 8.09
C GLY A 133 0.69 19.84 9.13
N ALA A 134 1.31 20.07 10.28
CA ALA A 134 1.50 19.03 11.28
C ALA A 134 0.18 18.44 11.86
N THR A 135 -0.90 19.21 11.77
CA THR A 135 -2.24 18.90 12.26
C THR A 135 -3.13 18.21 11.22
N LEU A 136 -2.73 18.19 9.95
CA LEU A 136 -3.45 17.50 8.89
C LEU A 136 -3.08 16.03 8.89
N MET A 137 -4.06 15.17 8.64
CA MET A 137 -3.88 13.72 8.61
C MET A 137 -4.72 13.10 7.51
N THR A 138 -4.23 12.00 6.93
CA THR A 138 -5.04 11.15 6.05
C THR A 138 -5.84 10.14 6.87
N ARG A 139 -7.13 10.02 6.58
CA ARG A 139 -8.03 9.03 7.17
C ARG A 139 -8.89 8.35 6.11
N THR A 140 -9.18 7.08 6.28
CA THR A 140 -10.22 6.38 5.54
C THR A 140 -11.59 6.96 5.87
N VAL A 141 -12.38 7.22 4.83
CA VAL A 141 -13.78 7.65 4.91
C VAL A 141 -14.71 6.46 4.67
N ASP A 142 -14.46 5.70 3.60
CA ASP A 142 -15.23 4.50 3.25
C ASP A 142 -14.37 3.48 2.48
N PHE A 143 -14.79 2.21 2.52
CA PHE A 143 -14.24 1.14 1.70
C PHE A 143 -15.39 0.29 1.14
N ASN A 144 -15.55 0.31 -0.19
CA ASN A 144 -16.61 -0.42 -0.88
C ASN A 144 -16.15 -0.97 -2.23
N GLY A 145 -16.33 -2.27 -2.46
CA GLY A 145 -16.15 -2.88 -3.79
C GLY A 145 -14.76 -2.69 -4.42
N GLY A 146 -13.70 -2.64 -3.62
CA GLY A 146 -12.33 -2.36 -4.12
C GLY A 146 -12.06 -0.87 -4.36
N THR A 147 -12.97 -0.01 -3.91
CA THR A 147 -12.76 1.44 -3.80
C THR A 147 -12.51 1.81 -2.36
N LEU A 148 -11.46 2.59 -2.12
CA LEU A 148 -11.16 3.21 -0.83
C LEU A 148 -11.19 4.72 -1.00
N ASP A 149 -12.15 5.36 -0.34
CA ASP A 149 -12.24 6.81 -0.26
C ASP A 149 -11.51 7.27 1.02
N LEU A 150 -10.56 8.19 0.87
CA LEU A 150 -9.82 8.81 1.97
C LEU A 150 -9.94 10.33 1.92
N TRP A 151 -9.65 10.94 3.06
CA TRP A 151 -9.59 12.38 3.22
C TRP A 151 -8.27 12.77 3.88
N HIS A 152 -7.55 13.73 3.28
CA HIS A 152 -6.43 14.41 3.92
C HIS A 152 -6.83 15.81 4.35
N GLY A 153 -6.91 16.06 5.65
CA GLY A 153 -7.30 17.36 6.19
C GLY A 153 -7.48 17.31 7.71
N HIS A 154 -8.25 18.27 8.24
CA HIS A 154 -8.70 18.25 9.64
C HIS A 154 -9.73 17.15 9.90
#